data_AF-A0A3A0C4L1-F1
#
_entry.id   AF-A0A3A0C4L1-F1
#
_cell.length_a   1.000
_cell.length_b   1.000
_cell.length_c   1.000
_cell.angle_alpha   90.00
_cell.angle_beta   90.00
_cell.angle_gamma   90.00
#
_symmetry.space_group_name_H-M   'P 1'
#
loop_
_entity.id
_entity.type
_entity.pdbx_description
1 polymer ?
#
loop_
_entity_poly.entity_id
_entity_poly.type
_entity_poly.pdbx_seq_one_letter_code
_entity_poly.pdbx_strand_id
1 'polypeptide(L)'
;MANIGDSANSEKGRVLAVALQTLAAIILTAIICEFAGLWIVFDFISAQDIRVGMALSVMIWGGVMLLAARPGAVIRLILRIAVFALRIAARPLLWTMRLFAAFPPAAAAYVLGPSYELYRMRWQNFTAPGMNRLTRWRSRMALEWKLWRAYRAEFRAQFGSCRQFRAQFDAMGRAEQERKARLAADPFRAACRTMGLPEDGRFSEAAFKTRYRDLMKALHPDIAGPNERAASVNAASATIKERKGWS
;
A
#
# COMPACT_ATOMS: atom_id res chain seq x y z
N MET A 1 26.97 -24.09 -41.48
CA MET A 1 28.03 -23.15 -41.07
C MET A 1 27.36 -21.83 -40.73
N ALA A 2 27.20 -21.51 -39.45
CA ALA A 2 26.54 -20.27 -39.01
C ALA A 2 27.52 -19.09 -39.14
N ASN A 3 27.02 -17.97 -39.67
CA ASN A 3 27.79 -16.80 -40.05
C ASN A 3 28.23 -16.02 -38.80
N ILE A 4 29.47 -16.23 -38.35
CA ILE A 4 30.06 -15.61 -37.13
C ILE A 4 30.28 -14.08 -37.32
N GLY A 5 30.10 -13.55 -38.53
CA GLY A 5 30.33 -12.13 -38.85
C GLY A 5 29.30 -11.13 -38.30
N ASP A 6 28.05 -11.54 -38.05
CA ASP A 6 26.97 -10.59 -37.73
C ASP A 6 26.92 -10.17 -36.25
N SER A 7 27.46 -10.96 -35.33
CA SER A 7 27.42 -10.63 -33.89
C SER A 7 28.36 -9.47 -33.52
N ALA A 8 29.51 -9.38 -34.20
CA ALA A 8 30.52 -8.34 -33.94
C ALA A 8 30.05 -6.94 -34.39
N ASN A 9 29.25 -6.85 -35.45
CA ASN A 9 28.68 -5.59 -35.91
C ASN A 9 27.53 -5.09 -35.01
N SER A 10 26.75 -6.01 -34.43
CA SER A 10 25.71 -5.67 -33.45
C SER A 10 26.28 -5.05 -32.16
N GLU A 11 27.42 -5.56 -31.69
CA GLU A 11 28.05 -5.07 -30.45
C GLU A 11 28.65 -3.68 -30.64
N LYS A 12 29.35 -3.42 -31.76
CA LYS A 12 29.85 -2.09 -32.11
C LYS A 12 28.72 -1.07 -32.27
N GLY A 13 27.61 -1.47 -32.90
CA GLY A 13 26.42 -0.62 -33.04
C GLY A 13 25.79 -0.24 -31.69
N ARG A 14 25.74 -1.17 -30.74
CA ARG A 14 25.24 -0.91 -29.38
C ARG A 14 26.15 0.03 -28.59
N VAL A 15 27.46 -0.13 -28.69
CA VAL A 15 28.43 0.78 -28.04
C VAL A 15 28.31 2.19 -28.61
N LEU A 16 28.19 2.33 -29.93
CA LEU A 16 28.00 3.63 -30.59
C LEU A 16 26.67 4.28 -30.19
N ALA A 17 25.59 3.51 -30.11
CA ALA A 17 24.27 4.02 -29.68
C ALA A 17 24.27 4.53 -28.23
N VAL A 18 24.94 3.80 -27.32
CA VAL A 18 25.07 4.23 -25.91
C VAL A 18 25.97 5.48 -25.81
N ALA A 19 27.06 5.55 -26.57
CA ALA A 19 27.91 6.73 -26.62
C ALA A 19 27.14 7.97 -27.10
N LEU A 20 26.34 7.85 -28.17
CA LEU A 20 25.52 8.93 -28.70
C LEU A 20 24.42 9.38 -27.72
N GLN A 21 23.75 8.44 -27.05
CA GLN A 21 22.76 8.76 -26.01
C GLN A 21 23.39 9.48 -24.82
N THR A 22 24.62 9.12 -24.46
CA THR A 22 25.36 9.74 -23.34
C THR A 22 25.79 11.16 -23.70
N LEU A 23 26.31 11.36 -24.91
CA LEU A 23 26.67 12.69 -25.43
C LEU A 23 25.44 13.61 -25.46
N ALA A 24 24.30 13.11 -25.96
CA ALA A 24 23.05 13.86 -25.99
C ALA A 24 22.56 14.25 -24.59
N ALA A 25 22.68 13.35 -23.60
CA ALA A 25 22.32 13.64 -22.21
C ALA A 25 23.23 14.71 -21.57
N ILE A 26 24.53 14.67 -21.85
CA ILE A 26 25.49 15.67 -21.37
C ILE A 26 25.18 17.05 -21.97
N ILE A 27 24.95 17.12 -23.29
CA ILE A 27 24.60 18.36 -23.98
C ILE A 27 23.28 18.92 -23.45
N LEU A 28 22.25 18.08 -23.28
CA LEU A 28 20.96 18.51 -22.75
C LEU A 28 21.08 19.03 -21.31
N THR A 29 21.91 18.40 -20.48
CA THR A 29 22.15 18.85 -19.10
C THR A 29 22.88 20.20 -19.07
N ALA A 30 23.86 20.39 -19.96
CA ALA A 30 24.56 21.67 -20.09
C ALA A 30 23.60 22.79 -20.51
N ILE A 31 22.72 22.53 -21.48
CA ILE A 31 21.69 23.48 -21.95
C ILE A 31 20.72 23.80 -20.80
N ILE A 32 20.26 22.81 -20.03
CA ILE A 32 19.36 23.05 -18.88
C ILE A 32 20.04 23.92 -17.82
N CYS A 33 21.33 23.69 -17.53
CA CYS A 33 22.09 24.53 -16.60
C CYS A 33 22.24 25.97 -17.09
N GLU A 34 22.43 26.16 -18.40
CA GLU A 34 22.54 27.48 -19.03
C GLU A 34 21.19 28.23 -19.00
N PHE A 35 20.09 27.55 -19.33
CA PHE A 35 18.73 28.14 -19.34
C PHE A 35 18.16 28.38 -17.94
N ALA A 36 18.53 27.59 -16.93
CA ALA A 36 18.02 27.74 -15.57
C ALA A 36 18.66 28.90 -14.79
N GLY A 37 19.54 29.69 -15.40
CA GLY A 37 20.21 30.81 -14.73
C GLY A 37 21.12 30.38 -13.57
N LEU A 38 21.52 29.11 -13.52
CA LEU A 38 22.37 28.54 -12.47
C LEU A 38 23.78 29.14 -12.42
N TRP A 39 24.17 29.92 -13.43
CA TRP A 39 25.41 30.70 -13.42
C TRP A 39 25.49 31.71 -12.27
N ILE A 40 24.35 32.25 -11.80
CA ILE A 40 24.31 33.19 -10.67
C ILE A 40 24.72 32.52 -9.34
N VAL A 41 24.61 31.18 -9.24
CA VAL A 41 25.10 30.42 -8.09
C VAL A 41 26.59 30.11 -8.21
N PHE A 42 27.16 30.09 -9.42
CA PHE A 42 28.56 29.73 -9.66
C PHE A 42 29.57 30.85 -9.38
N ASP A 43 29.16 32.12 -9.40
CA ASP A 43 30.06 33.24 -9.09
C ASP A 43 30.54 33.27 -7.62
N PHE A 44 29.88 32.51 -6.74
CA PHE A 44 30.24 32.40 -5.32
C PHE A 44 30.96 31.09 -4.95
N ILE A 45 31.16 30.21 -5.94
CA ILE A 45 31.66 28.86 -5.75
C ILE A 45 33.15 28.85 -6.06
N SER A 46 33.97 28.54 -5.04
CA SER A 46 35.41 28.49 -5.20
C SER A 46 35.78 27.46 -6.29
N ALA A 47 36.90 27.65 -6.98
CA ALA A 47 37.36 26.68 -7.99
C ALA A 47 37.49 25.24 -7.43
N GLN A 48 37.58 25.09 -6.11
CA GLN A 48 37.59 23.81 -5.40
C GLN A 48 36.21 23.15 -5.37
N ASP A 49 35.15 23.91 -5.19
CA ASP A 49 33.76 23.43 -5.17
C ASP A 49 33.29 23.00 -6.58
N ILE A 50 33.77 23.67 -7.64
CA ILE A 50 33.53 23.24 -9.03
C ILE A 50 34.20 21.89 -9.29
N ARG A 51 35.43 21.68 -8.81
CA ARG A 51 36.14 20.39 -8.95
C ARG A 51 35.44 19.27 -8.19
N VAL A 52 34.95 19.55 -6.97
CA VAL A 52 34.18 18.58 -6.18
C VAL A 52 32.86 18.25 -6.85
N GLY A 53 32.15 19.24 -7.39
CA GLY A 53 30.91 19.06 -8.15
C GLY A 53 31.10 18.24 -9.42
N MET A 54 32.14 18.52 -10.21
CA MET A 54 32.49 17.71 -11.39
C MET A 54 32.88 16.28 -11.01
N ALA A 55 33.68 16.08 -9.96
CA ALA A 55 34.04 14.74 -9.49
C ALA A 55 32.82 13.94 -9.02
N LEU A 56 31.90 14.56 -8.28
CA LEU A 56 30.63 13.95 -7.87
C LEU A 56 29.75 13.61 -9.07
N SER A 57 29.63 14.52 -10.05
CA SER A 57 28.86 14.28 -11.27
C SER A 57 29.41 13.10 -12.06
N VAL A 58 30.73 13.03 -12.27
CA VAL A 58 31.39 11.91 -12.95
C VAL A 58 31.21 10.59 -12.18
N MET A 59 31.29 10.61 -10.84
CA MET A 59 31.04 9.43 -10.01
C MET A 59 29.58 8.96 -10.10
N ILE A 60 28.62 9.90 -10.09
CA ILE A 60 27.19 9.59 -10.18
C ILE A 60 26.87 9.02 -11.56
N TRP A 61 27.30 9.67 -12.65
CA TRP A 61 27.05 9.20 -14.00
C TRP A 61 27.82 7.92 -14.34
N GLY A 62 29.06 7.79 -13.90
CA GLY A 62 29.83 6.54 -14.00
C GLY A 62 29.15 5.39 -13.25
N GLY A 63 28.59 5.67 -12.07
CA GLY A 63 27.74 4.76 -11.32
C GLY A 63 26.49 4.35 -12.11
N VAL A 64 25.74 5.31 -12.65
CA VAL A 64 24.54 5.07 -13.47
C VAL A 64 24.84 4.23 -14.71
N MET A 65 25.96 4.49 -15.40
CA MET A 65 26.37 3.71 -16.57
C MET A 65 26.79 2.28 -16.21
N LEU A 66 27.49 2.09 -15.09
CA LEU A 66 27.79 0.75 -14.56
C LEU A 66 26.51 0.02 -14.10
N LEU A 67 25.54 0.75 -13.56
CA LEU A 67 24.22 0.24 -13.16
C LEU A 67 23.42 -0.22 -14.39
N ALA A 68 23.48 0.51 -15.51
CA ALA A 68 22.80 0.17 -16.76
C ALA A 68 23.45 -1.02 -17.50
N ALA A 69 24.78 -1.14 -17.46
CA ALA A 69 25.51 -2.19 -18.17
C ALA A 69 25.35 -3.58 -17.53
N ARG A 70 25.14 -3.67 -16.21
CA ARG A 70 25.05 -4.96 -15.49
C ARG A 70 24.06 -4.90 -14.33
N PRO A 71 22.75 -5.12 -14.55
CA PRO A 71 21.74 -5.08 -13.48
C PRO A 71 22.04 -6.05 -12.32
N GLY A 72 22.70 -7.19 -12.60
CA GLY A 72 23.14 -8.12 -11.56
C GLY A 72 24.30 -7.60 -10.68
N ALA A 73 25.13 -6.68 -11.17
CA ALA A 73 26.17 -6.03 -10.37
C ALA A 73 25.58 -5.05 -9.37
N VAL A 74 24.49 -4.36 -9.75
CA VAL A 74 23.73 -3.43 -8.90
C VAL A 74 23.15 -4.14 -7.69
N ILE A 75 22.43 -5.24 -7.93
CA ILE A 75 21.80 -6.01 -6.86
C ILE A 75 22.87 -6.53 -5.89
N ARG A 76 24.00 -7.02 -6.41
CA ARG A 76 25.14 -7.46 -5.58
C ARG A 76 25.77 -6.31 -4.78
N LEU A 77 25.88 -5.12 -5.37
CA LEU A 77 26.41 -3.94 -4.67
C LEU A 77 25.45 -3.48 -3.56
N ILE A 78 24.14 -3.41 -3.83
CA ILE A 78 23.12 -3.08 -2.84
C ILE A 78 23.14 -4.09 -1.69
N LEU A 79 23.20 -5.40 -1.99
CA LEU A 79 23.31 -6.43 -0.97
C LEU A 79 24.60 -6.31 -0.15
N ARG A 80 25.74 -5.99 -0.78
CA ARG A 80 27.01 -5.75 -0.06
C ARG A 80 26.93 -4.53 0.85
N ILE A 81 26.35 -3.43 0.38
CA ILE A 81 26.12 -2.22 1.18
C ILE A 81 25.18 -2.52 2.34
N ALA A 82 24.09 -3.25 2.11
CA ALA A 82 23.14 -3.65 3.16
C ALA A 82 23.80 -4.56 4.21
N VAL A 83 24.58 -5.56 3.81
CA VAL A 83 25.33 -6.43 4.72
C VAL A 83 26.39 -5.64 5.49
N PHE A 84 27.07 -4.70 4.84
CA PHE A 84 28.06 -3.84 5.49
C PHE A 84 27.41 -2.92 6.53
N ALA A 85 26.31 -2.26 6.18
CA ALA A 85 25.53 -1.43 7.10
C ALA A 85 25.00 -2.27 8.28
N LEU A 86 24.51 -3.49 8.03
CA LEU A 86 24.07 -4.40 9.09
C LEU A 86 25.22 -4.79 10.02
N ARG A 87 26.42 -5.07 9.50
CA ARG A 87 27.60 -5.38 10.30
C ARG A 87 28.05 -4.19 11.15
N ILE A 88 28.03 -2.98 10.60
CA ILE A 88 28.33 -1.76 11.35
C ILE A 88 27.28 -1.53 12.44
N ALA A 89 26.00 -1.74 12.16
CA ALA A 89 24.92 -1.58 13.14
C ALA A 89 24.89 -2.69 14.21
N ALA A 90 25.30 -3.91 13.87
CA ALA A 90 25.32 -5.05 14.80
C ALA A 90 26.50 -4.99 15.79
N ARG A 91 27.62 -4.36 15.42
CA ARG A 91 28.79 -4.18 16.32
C ARG A 91 28.46 -3.42 17.62
N PRO A 92 27.83 -2.23 17.60
CA PRO A 92 27.44 -1.54 18.82
C PRO A 92 26.37 -2.34 19.58
N LEU A 93 25.47 -3.05 18.91
CA LEU A 93 24.49 -3.91 19.56
C LEU A 93 25.17 -5.02 20.38
N LEU A 94 26.12 -5.75 19.80
CA LEU A 94 26.89 -6.79 20.49
C LEU A 94 27.75 -6.21 21.63
N TRP A 95 28.32 -5.02 21.43
CA TRP A 95 29.04 -4.30 22.47
C TRP A 95 28.14 -3.91 23.64
N THR A 96 26.95 -3.36 23.35
CA THR A 96 25.97 -3.01 24.39
C THR A 96 25.48 -4.26 25.12
N MET A 97 25.22 -5.37 24.43
CA MET A 97 24.83 -6.63 25.07
C MET A 97 25.92 -7.16 26.01
N ARG A 98 27.20 -7.06 25.64
CA ARG A 98 28.32 -7.42 26.52
C ARG A 98 28.43 -6.52 27.74
N LEU A 99 28.22 -5.22 27.57
CA LEU A 99 28.17 -4.28 28.69
C LEU A 99 26.98 -4.60 29.61
N PHE A 100 25.79 -4.84 29.05
CA PHE A 100 24.60 -5.18 29.84
C PHE A 100 24.72 -6.51 30.59
N ALA A 101 25.45 -7.50 30.07
CA ALA A 101 25.72 -8.75 30.77
C ALA A 101 26.59 -8.57 32.03
N ALA A 102 27.35 -7.47 32.12
CA ALA A 102 28.17 -7.12 33.28
C ALA A 102 27.48 -6.17 34.27
N PHE A 103 26.29 -5.65 33.94
CA PHE A 103 25.55 -4.72 34.79
C PHE A 103 24.47 -5.44 35.63
N PRO A 104 24.31 -5.09 36.92
CA PRO A 104 23.19 -5.59 37.72
C PRO A 104 21.85 -5.24 37.05
N PRO A 105 20.86 -6.15 37.02
CA PRO A 105 19.58 -5.96 36.33
C PRO A 105 18.85 -4.64 36.70
N ALA A 106 19.00 -4.20 37.96
CA ALA A 106 18.42 -2.95 38.45
C ALA A 106 19.03 -1.69 37.81
N ALA A 107 20.34 -1.68 37.55
CA ALA A 107 21.02 -0.58 36.87
C ALA A 107 20.69 -0.56 35.37
N ALA A 108 20.53 -1.74 34.76
CA ALA A 108 20.07 -1.85 33.37
C ALA A 108 18.66 -1.27 33.19
N ALA A 109 17.74 -1.52 34.12
CA ALA A 109 16.39 -0.95 34.09
C ALA A 109 16.39 0.59 34.18
N TYR A 110 17.28 1.17 34.99
CA TYR A 110 17.38 2.63 35.16
C TYR A 110 17.94 3.34 33.92
N VAL A 111 18.88 2.71 33.21
CA VAL A 111 19.48 3.26 31.98
C VAL A 111 18.60 2.99 30.74
N LEU A 112 17.94 1.82 30.70
CA LEU A 112 17.10 1.42 29.59
C LEU A 112 15.70 2.03 29.64
N GLY A 113 15.18 2.40 30.82
CA GLY A 113 13.86 3.02 30.96
C GLY A 113 13.72 4.31 30.12
N PRO A 114 14.59 5.33 30.32
CA PRO A 114 14.52 6.57 29.56
C PRO A 114 14.75 6.38 28.05
N SER A 115 15.68 5.49 27.67
CA SER A 115 15.95 5.21 26.26
C SER A 115 14.82 4.43 25.58
N TYR A 116 14.15 3.53 26.31
CA TYR A 116 12.93 2.87 25.86
C TYR A 116 11.78 3.86 25.69
N GLU A 117 11.60 4.80 26.62
CA GLU A 117 10.57 5.85 26.51
C GLU A 117 10.82 6.79 25.33
N LEU A 118 12.06 7.22 25.10
CA LEU A 118 12.43 8.01 23.92
C LEU A 118 12.23 7.22 22.62
N TYR A 119 12.58 5.93 22.60
CA TYR A 119 12.32 5.05 21.47
C TYR A 119 10.81 4.91 21.22
N ARG A 120 10.02 4.70 22.28
CA ARG A 120 8.56 4.59 22.22
C ARG A 120 7.92 5.86 21.67
N MET A 121 8.32 7.03 22.19
CA MET A 121 7.88 8.33 21.68
C MET A 121 8.26 8.53 20.22
N ARG A 122 9.51 8.22 19.84
CA ARG A 122 9.96 8.33 18.45
C ARG A 122 9.18 7.39 17.53
N TRP A 123 8.94 6.16 17.98
CA TRP A 123 8.17 5.16 17.24
C TRP A 123 6.73 5.60 17.03
N GLN A 124 6.04 6.05 18.08
CA GLN A 124 4.65 6.48 18.02
C GLN A 124 4.47 7.77 17.21
N ASN A 125 5.40 8.72 17.31
CA ASN A 125 5.24 10.03 16.68
C ASN A 125 5.73 10.07 15.22
N PHE A 126 6.73 9.26 14.86
CA PHE A 126 7.36 9.36 13.54
C PHE A 126 7.21 8.07 12.72
N THR A 127 7.58 6.92 13.29
CA THR A 127 7.68 5.68 12.53
C THR A 127 6.31 5.06 12.26
N ALA A 128 5.46 4.94 13.27
CA ALA A 128 4.13 4.36 13.14
C ALA A 128 3.21 5.17 12.19
N PRO A 129 3.15 6.51 12.23
CA PRO A 129 2.40 7.29 11.25
C PRO A 129 2.96 7.14 9.84
N GLY A 130 4.29 7.07 9.69
CA GLY A 130 4.96 6.83 8.40
C GLY A 130 4.61 5.47 7.80
N MET A 131 4.68 4.41 8.59
CA MET A 131 4.26 3.07 8.18
C MET A 131 2.77 3.03 7.83
N ASN A 132 1.91 3.67 8.63
CA ASN A 132 0.48 3.77 8.34
C ASN A 132 0.19 4.56 7.05
N ARG A 133 1.00 5.58 6.71
CA ARG A 133 0.90 6.27 5.41
C ARG A 133 1.33 5.36 4.27
N LEU A 134 2.45 4.64 4.42
CA LEU A 134 2.95 3.73 3.38
C LEU A 134 1.96 2.58 3.12
N THR A 135 1.44 1.95 4.18
CA THR A 135 0.45 0.88 4.05
C THR A 135 -0.83 1.39 3.40
N ARG A 136 -1.34 2.56 3.81
CA ARG A 136 -2.49 3.19 3.14
C ARG A 136 -2.23 3.48 1.67
N TRP A 137 -1.03 3.97 1.33
CA TRP A 137 -0.63 4.21 -0.04
C TRP A 137 -0.59 2.91 -0.86
N ARG A 138 0.03 1.85 -0.34
CA ARG A 138 0.08 0.53 -1.02
C ARG A 138 -1.33 -0.03 -1.24
N SER A 139 -2.21 0.07 -0.24
CA SER A 139 -3.59 -0.39 -0.37
C SER A 139 -4.37 0.42 -1.41
N ARG A 140 -4.16 1.75 -1.48
CA ARG A 140 -4.75 2.59 -2.54
C ARG A 140 -4.26 2.19 -3.92
N MET A 141 -2.96 2.03 -4.10
CA MET A 141 -2.39 1.62 -5.40
C MET A 141 -2.93 0.23 -5.80
N ALA A 142 -2.96 -0.73 -4.88
CA ALA A 142 -3.50 -2.06 -5.16
C ALA A 142 -4.98 -2.02 -5.59
N LEU A 143 -5.79 -1.18 -4.95
CA LEU A 143 -7.19 -0.98 -5.34
C LEU A 143 -7.30 -0.32 -6.72
N GLU A 144 -6.51 0.72 -7.00
CA GLU A 144 -6.49 1.39 -8.30
C GLU A 144 -6.08 0.43 -9.42
N TRP A 145 -5.07 -0.41 -9.20
CA TRP A 145 -4.68 -1.45 -10.14
C TRP A 145 -5.80 -2.47 -10.40
N LYS A 146 -6.55 -2.87 -9.37
CA LYS A 146 -7.71 -3.77 -9.51
C LYS A 146 -8.82 -3.11 -10.34
N LEU A 147 -9.17 -1.86 -10.03
CA LEU A 147 -10.19 -1.11 -10.78
C LEU A 147 -9.79 -0.90 -12.24
N TRP A 148 -8.53 -0.55 -12.49
CA TRP A 148 -8.02 -0.40 -13.84
C TRP A 148 -8.06 -1.72 -14.62
N ARG A 149 -7.74 -2.84 -13.97
CA ARG A 149 -7.83 -4.17 -14.58
C ARG A 149 -9.26 -4.54 -14.92
N ALA A 150 -10.21 -4.33 -14.00
CA ALA A 150 -11.64 -4.56 -14.23
C ALA A 150 -12.17 -3.68 -15.36
N TYR A 151 -11.83 -2.39 -15.35
CA TYR A 151 -12.17 -1.45 -16.42
C TYR A 151 -11.70 -1.97 -17.78
N ARG A 152 -10.43 -2.38 -17.88
CA ARG A 152 -9.84 -2.82 -19.15
C ARG A 152 -10.43 -4.14 -19.64
N ALA A 153 -10.80 -5.03 -18.74
CA ALA A 153 -11.32 -6.36 -19.08
C ALA A 153 -12.81 -6.33 -19.49
N GLU A 154 -13.65 -5.62 -18.73
CA GLU A 154 -15.11 -5.77 -18.83
C GLU A 154 -15.81 -4.48 -19.26
N PHE A 155 -15.29 -3.31 -18.85
CA PHE A 155 -16.04 -2.05 -18.94
C PHE A 155 -15.50 -1.08 -19.99
N ARG A 156 -14.45 -1.44 -20.73
CA ARG A 156 -13.80 -0.57 -21.71
C ARG A 156 -14.73 -0.15 -22.85
N ALA A 157 -15.70 -0.99 -23.22
CA ALA A 157 -16.68 -0.67 -24.26
C ALA A 157 -17.79 0.27 -23.77
N GLN A 158 -18.11 0.22 -22.47
CA GLN A 158 -19.21 0.99 -21.87
C GLN A 158 -18.76 2.38 -21.41
N PHE A 159 -17.48 2.53 -21.08
CA PHE A 159 -16.92 3.77 -20.53
C PHE A 159 -15.80 4.29 -21.41
N GLY A 160 -15.88 5.57 -21.80
CA GLY A 160 -14.85 6.20 -22.64
C GLY A 160 -13.50 6.38 -21.92
N SER A 161 -13.48 6.36 -20.59
CA SER A 161 -12.25 6.44 -19.81
C SER A 161 -12.34 5.75 -18.44
N CYS A 162 -11.19 5.34 -17.91
CA CYS A 162 -11.08 4.77 -16.56
C CYS A 162 -11.53 5.77 -15.47
N ARG A 163 -11.41 7.08 -15.73
CA ARG A 163 -11.85 8.13 -14.79
C ARG A 163 -13.37 8.18 -14.67
N GLN A 164 -14.10 8.05 -15.79
CA GLN A 164 -15.56 7.98 -15.79
C GLN A 164 -16.05 6.71 -15.09
N PHE A 165 -15.45 5.55 -15.40
CA PHE A 165 -15.73 4.29 -14.71
C PHE A 165 -15.56 4.42 -13.20
N ARG A 166 -14.44 4.99 -12.75
CA ARG A 166 -14.16 5.22 -11.32
C ARG A 166 -15.21 6.12 -10.68
N ALA A 167 -15.57 7.24 -11.32
CA ALA A 167 -16.57 8.15 -10.78
C ALA A 167 -17.94 7.47 -10.57
N GLN A 168 -18.36 6.62 -11.51
CA GLN A 168 -19.61 5.89 -11.38
C GLN A 168 -19.52 4.75 -10.35
N PHE A 169 -18.39 4.03 -10.30
CA PHE A 169 -18.14 3.02 -9.26
C PHE A 169 -18.17 3.63 -7.86
N ASP A 170 -17.53 4.77 -7.66
CA ASP A 170 -17.55 5.50 -6.39
C ASP A 170 -18.97 6.00 -6.05
N ALA A 171 -19.74 6.45 -7.04
CA ALA A 171 -21.13 6.85 -6.85
C ALA A 171 -22.03 5.67 -6.42
N MET A 172 -21.88 4.50 -7.04
CA MET A 172 -22.56 3.27 -6.63
C MET A 172 -22.17 2.85 -5.21
N GLY A 173 -20.89 2.94 -4.87
CA GLY A 173 -20.39 2.65 -3.52
C GLY A 173 -21.02 3.56 -2.47
N ARG A 174 -21.12 4.87 -2.74
CA ARG A 174 -21.80 5.84 -1.87
C ARG A 174 -23.29 5.55 -1.73
N ALA A 175 -23.99 5.28 -2.84
CA ALA A 175 -25.42 4.93 -2.80
C ALA A 175 -25.68 3.66 -1.98
N GLU A 176 -24.82 2.66 -2.09
CA GLU A 176 -24.92 1.44 -1.28
C GLU A 176 -24.65 1.70 0.21
N GLN A 177 -23.65 2.55 0.53
CA GLN A 177 -23.39 2.96 1.90
C GLN A 177 -24.56 3.74 2.50
N GLU A 178 -25.15 4.67 1.74
CA GLU A 178 -26.34 5.41 2.17
C GLU A 178 -27.53 4.47 2.35
N ARG A 179 -27.74 3.51 1.44
CA ARG A 179 -28.77 2.48 1.58
C ARG A 179 -28.55 1.69 2.87
N LYS A 180 -27.33 1.25 3.14
CA LYS A 180 -26.98 0.54 4.39
C LYS A 180 -27.18 1.42 5.62
N ALA A 181 -26.81 2.69 5.56
CA ALA A 181 -27.02 3.64 6.65
C ALA A 181 -28.51 3.89 6.92
N ARG A 182 -29.33 4.03 5.86
CA ARG A 182 -30.80 4.13 5.98
C ARG A 182 -31.42 2.85 6.55
N LEU A 183 -30.92 1.68 6.17
CA LEU A 183 -31.36 0.41 6.74
C LEU A 183 -30.94 0.26 8.20
N ALA A 184 -29.75 0.76 8.56
CA ALA A 184 -29.33 0.83 9.95
C ALA A 184 -30.19 1.81 10.78
N ALA A 185 -30.71 2.87 10.14
CA ALA A 185 -31.59 3.83 10.80
C ALA A 185 -32.99 3.27 11.13
N ASP A 186 -33.47 2.27 10.41
CA ASP A 186 -34.74 1.59 10.71
C ASP A 186 -34.51 0.08 10.93
N PRO A 187 -34.08 -0.30 12.16
CA PRO A 187 -33.79 -1.69 12.48
C PRO A 187 -35.02 -2.61 12.31
N PHE A 188 -36.23 -2.06 12.44
CA PHE A 188 -37.47 -2.82 12.26
C PHE A 188 -37.69 -3.21 10.80
N ARG A 189 -37.51 -2.29 9.84
CA ARG A 189 -37.59 -2.63 8.40
C ARG A 189 -36.52 -3.63 7.99
N ALA A 190 -35.30 -3.48 8.49
CA ALA A 190 -34.22 -4.43 8.25
C ALA A 190 -34.54 -5.83 8.79
N ALA A 191 -35.14 -5.91 9.98
CA ALA A 191 -35.62 -7.16 10.55
C ALA A 191 -36.77 -7.78 9.72
N CYS A 192 -37.75 -6.99 9.28
CA CYS A 192 -38.83 -7.46 8.41
C CYS A 192 -38.30 -8.04 7.10
N ARG A 193 -37.34 -7.37 6.47
CA ARG A 193 -36.69 -7.86 5.24
C ARG A 193 -35.94 -9.16 5.45
N THR A 194 -35.19 -9.28 6.55
CA THR A 194 -34.49 -10.52 6.93
C THR A 194 -35.45 -11.70 7.05
N MET A 195 -36.65 -11.45 7.59
CA MET A 195 -37.70 -12.45 7.76
C MET A 195 -38.51 -12.72 6.47
N GLY A 196 -38.35 -11.89 5.43
CA GLY A 196 -39.20 -11.92 4.23
C GLY A 196 -40.64 -11.50 4.51
N LEU A 197 -40.84 -10.55 5.43
CA LEU A 197 -42.14 -9.98 5.80
C LEU A 197 -42.30 -8.56 5.23
N PRO A 198 -43.54 -8.07 5.04
CA PRO A 198 -43.80 -6.69 4.61
C PRO A 198 -43.13 -5.65 5.53
N GLU A 199 -42.33 -4.74 4.95
CA GLU A 199 -41.56 -3.72 5.69
C GLU A 199 -42.44 -2.65 6.35
N ASP A 200 -43.69 -2.51 5.91
CA ASP A 200 -44.70 -1.63 6.51
C ASP A 200 -45.31 -2.20 7.81
N GLY A 201 -44.94 -3.43 8.19
CA GLY A 201 -45.47 -4.07 9.37
C GLY A 201 -46.90 -4.58 9.22
N ARG A 202 -47.48 -4.64 8.01
CA ARG A 202 -48.83 -5.16 7.75
C ARG A 202 -48.82 -6.70 7.69
N PHE A 203 -48.45 -7.33 8.80
CA PHE A 203 -48.53 -8.78 8.99
C PHE A 203 -49.02 -9.10 10.41
N SER A 204 -49.71 -10.23 10.55
CA SER A 204 -50.21 -10.70 11.84
C SER A 204 -49.13 -11.46 12.63
N GLU A 205 -49.34 -11.58 13.95
CA GLU A 205 -48.46 -12.38 14.81
C GLU A 205 -48.40 -13.85 14.36
N ALA A 206 -49.53 -14.40 13.90
CA ALA A 206 -49.61 -15.75 13.36
C ALA A 206 -48.73 -15.91 12.10
N ALA A 207 -48.82 -14.96 11.15
CA ALA A 207 -47.99 -14.98 9.95
C ALA A 207 -46.49 -14.88 10.28
N PHE A 208 -46.13 -14.03 11.24
CA PHE A 208 -44.78 -13.91 11.76
C PHE A 208 -44.27 -15.23 12.36
N LYS A 209 -45.04 -15.86 13.26
CA LYS A 209 -44.67 -17.13 13.92
C LYS A 209 -44.49 -18.26 12.91
N THR A 210 -45.37 -18.35 11.91
CA THR A 210 -45.25 -19.34 10.82
C THR A 210 -43.96 -19.13 10.05
N ARG A 211 -43.71 -17.89 9.58
CA ARG A 211 -42.52 -17.58 8.79
C ARG A 211 -41.22 -17.82 9.57
N TYR A 212 -41.19 -17.45 10.84
CA TYR A 212 -40.05 -17.71 11.72
C TYR A 212 -39.77 -19.21 11.85
N ARG A 213 -40.81 -20.02 12.07
CA ARG A 213 -40.67 -21.48 12.18
C ARG A 213 -40.14 -22.09 10.89
N ASP A 214 -40.63 -21.65 9.75
CA ASP A 214 -40.18 -22.14 8.44
C ASP A 214 -38.70 -21.82 8.20
N LEU A 215 -38.28 -20.59 8.50
CA LEU A 215 -36.87 -20.18 8.39
C LEU A 215 -35.97 -20.97 9.35
N MET A 216 -36.37 -21.12 10.61
CA MET A 216 -35.58 -21.86 11.60
C MET A 216 -35.52 -23.36 11.29
N LYS A 217 -36.57 -23.94 10.71
CA LYS A 217 -36.56 -25.33 10.21
C LYS A 217 -35.54 -25.51 9.09
N ALA A 218 -35.42 -24.54 8.18
CA ALA A 218 -34.45 -24.58 7.09
C ALA A 218 -33.00 -24.29 7.54
N LEU A 219 -32.84 -23.47 8.58
CA LEU A 219 -31.54 -23.04 9.11
C LEU A 219 -31.06 -23.87 10.31
N HIS A 220 -31.72 -24.99 10.63
CA HIS A 220 -31.38 -25.81 11.78
C HIS A 220 -29.91 -26.25 11.72
N PRO A 221 -29.14 -26.16 12.83
CA PRO A 221 -27.72 -26.50 12.84
C PRO A 221 -27.45 -27.94 12.40
N ASP A 222 -28.37 -28.87 12.65
CA ASP A 222 -28.24 -30.26 12.21
C ASP A 222 -28.36 -30.44 10.69
N ILE A 223 -28.93 -29.46 9.98
CA ILE A 223 -29.11 -29.50 8.52
C ILE A 223 -28.04 -28.66 7.81
N ALA A 224 -27.74 -27.47 8.35
CA ALA A 224 -26.89 -26.48 7.69
C ALA A 224 -25.57 -26.16 8.42
N GLY A 225 -25.32 -26.75 9.59
CA GLY A 225 -24.17 -26.44 10.44
C GLY A 225 -24.31 -25.13 11.23
N PRO A 226 -23.25 -24.71 11.95
CA PRO A 226 -23.21 -23.42 12.66
C PRO A 226 -23.44 -22.28 11.67
N ASN A 227 -24.58 -21.59 11.80
CA ASN A 227 -25.06 -20.68 10.77
C ASN A 227 -25.27 -19.27 11.31
N GLU A 228 -24.42 -18.34 10.87
CA GLU A 228 -24.58 -16.90 11.13
C GLU A 228 -25.98 -16.40 10.72
N ARG A 229 -26.64 -17.05 9.75
CA ARG A 229 -28.01 -16.71 9.34
C ARG A 229 -29.03 -17.02 10.43
N ALA A 230 -28.90 -18.11 11.17
CA ALA A 230 -29.83 -18.41 12.27
C ALA A 230 -29.75 -17.35 13.36
N ALA A 231 -28.54 -16.89 13.70
CA ALA A 231 -28.34 -15.77 14.62
C ALA A 231 -28.99 -14.48 14.09
N SER A 232 -28.86 -14.18 12.79
CA SER A 232 -29.49 -13.01 12.17
C SER A 232 -31.03 -13.08 12.21
N VAL A 233 -31.62 -14.27 12.03
CA VAL A 233 -33.08 -14.49 12.09
C VAL A 233 -33.60 -14.33 13.52
N ASN A 234 -32.86 -14.82 14.52
CA ASN A 234 -33.19 -14.64 15.93
C ASN A 234 -33.13 -13.17 16.35
N ALA A 235 -32.09 -12.44 15.92
CA ALA A 235 -31.97 -11.01 16.18
C ALA A 235 -33.12 -10.22 15.52
N ALA A 236 -33.45 -10.52 14.26
CA ALA A 236 -34.59 -9.92 13.57
C ALA A 236 -35.93 -10.20 14.28
N SER A 237 -36.13 -11.43 14.75
CA SER A 237 -37.31 -11.83 15.52
C SER A 237 -37.46 -11.00 16.79
N ALA A 238 -36.38 -10.81 17.55
CA ALA A 238 -36.38 -9.98 18.76
C ALA A 238 -36.77 -8.53 18.48
N THR A 239 -36.15 -7.91 17.46
CA THR A 239 -36.46 -6.53 17.05
C THR A 239 -37.93 -6.37 16.63
N ILE A 240 -38.50 -7.33 15.90
CA ILE A 240 -39.91 -7.28 15.48
C ILE A 240 -40.85 -7.40 16.68
N LYS A 241 -40.58 -8.36 17.57
CA LYS A 241 -41.38 -8.56 18.80
C LYS A 241 -41.37 -7.32 19.69
N GLU A 242 -40.20 -6.74 19.93
CA GLU A 242 -40.03 -5.52 20.70
C GLU A 242 -40.85 -4.36 20.11
N ARG A 243 -40.75 -4.14 18.80
CA ARG A 243 -41.47 -3.04 18.12
C ARG A 243 -42.99 -3.23 18.11
N LYS A 244 -43.47 -4.47 18.01
CA LYS A 244 -44.90 -4.83 17.94
C LYS A 244 -45.54 -5.05 19.32
N GLY A 245 -44.74 -5.10 20.39
CA GLY A 245 -45.22 -5.40 21.74
C GLY A 245 -45.69 -6.85 21.90
N TRP A 246 -45.10 -7.79 21.16
CA TRP A 246 -45.42 -9.22 21.25
C TRP A 246 -44.50 -9.93 22.24
N SER A 247 -45.07 -10.74 23.12
CA SER A 247 -44.35 -11.61 24.06
C SER A 247 -44.11 -13.00 23.45
#